data_AF-A0A9X3B3Y9-F1
#
_entry.id   AF-A0A9X3B3Y9-F1
#
_cell.length_a   1.000
_cell.length_b   1.000
_cell.length_c   1.000
_cell.angle_alpha   90.00
_cell.angle_beta   90.00
_cell.angle_gamma   90.00
#
_symmetry.space_group_name_H-M   'P 1'
#
loop_
_entity.id
_entity.type
_entity.pdbx_description
1 polymer ?
#
loop_
_entity_poly.entity_id
_entity_poly.type
_entity_poly.pdbx_seq_one_letter_code
_entity_poly.pdbx_strand_id
1 'polypeptide(L)'
;MTQLNNALILSAILTLSAALPVMAANSEKDYRDNVQWAKDSIKQNQNKAGYTGFDVNSLCKDATCQQEVANPSESRYYNNPSAMDSAKMQGMSTDGQAQAVTSGFNNGRPTIDENDPAYHTAVGYQNDAYNISHGISSKYHDCEKGLVCEVDSQPRSCTLPTNNPVQCYLTPFVKSTSTQHKEHTFRLTGIPPFIIELPNPNAQITAIRLQGEFSSLGTALSVKLSVNNAEVGTAPVTKGAGSCTPEGICPAQVNTSFPYQGDAANAPININVGTIWGSAGFPFYVAVDNFPITFITTETHVEVGYNNSCGAVLPECQQVQSQCVEGKETRMINGIAVTLDCWKEQTTYQCAFPNTCDAIADCSIQSTSCDTQLGGVCIKDKQQRLCDKQQCRDTGLICGADSFALSGDYYDPAATRST
;
A
#
# COMPACT_ATOMS: atom_id res chain seq x y z
N MET A 1 0.68 34.31 -72.30
CA MET A 1 -0.78 34.24 -72.54
C MET A 1 -1.26 32.78 -72.52
N THR A 2 -1.09 32.10 -71.39
CA THR A 2 -1.48 30.69 -71.18
C THR A 2 -1.95 30.43 -69.74
N GLN A 3 -2.17 31.50 -68.97
CA GLN A 3 -2.65 31.46 -67.57
C GLN A 3 -4.08 31.99 -67.42
N LEU A 4 -4.68 32.63 -68.44
CA LEU A 4 -6.07 33.10 -68.38
C LEU A 4 -7.12 32.02 -68.73
N ASN A 5 -6.75 30.92 -69.39
CA ASN A 5 -7.72 29.91 -69.85
C ASN A 5 -8.05 28.82 -68.81
N ASN A 6 -7.19 28.56 -67.81
CA ASN A 6 -7.44 27.50 -66.85
C ASN A 6 -8.31 27.94 -65.66
N ALA A 7 -8.32 29.25 -65.33
CA ALA A 7 -9.18 29.80 -64.29
C ALA A 7 -10.66 29.86 -64.70
N LEU A 8 -10.95 30.09 -65.99
CA LEU A 8 -12.30 30.10 -66.56
C LEU A 8 -12.92 28.69 -66.66
N ILE A 9 -12.10 27.65 -66.81
CA ILE A 9 -12.56 26.25 -66.89
C ILE A 9 -12.87 25.70 -65.49
N LEU A 10 -12.08 26.04 -64.47
CA LEU A 10 -12.35 25.59 -63.09
C LEU A 10 -13.59 26.26 -62.48
N SER A 11 -13.86 27.53 -62.79
CA SER A 11 -15.07 28.22 -62.33
C SER A 11 -16.36 27.66 -62.94
N ALA A 12 -16.30 27.14 -64.17
CA ALA A 12 -17.45 26.51 -64.83
C ALA A 12 -17.78 25.11 -64.27
N ILE A 13 -16.77 24.38 -63.79
CA ILE A 13 -16.95 23.03 -63.23
C ILE A 13 -17.54 23.08 -61.81
N LEU A 14 -17.19 24.08 -61.00
CA LEU A 14 -17.73 24.22 -59.63
C LEU A 14 -19.21 24.67 -59.59
N THR A 15 -19.68 25.39 -60.60
CA THR A 15 -21.08 25.84 -60.68
C THR A 15 -22.05 24.74 -61.16
N LEU A 16 -21.55 23.67 -61.77
CA LEU A 16 -22.41 22.59 -62.29
C LEU A 16 -22.76 21.52 -61.23
N SER A 17 -21.98 21.42 -60.15
CA SER A 17 -22.19 20.44 -59.07
C SER A 17 -23.26 20.84 -58.05
N ALA A 18 -23.76 22.09 -58.07
CA ALA A 18 -24.73 22.59 -57.10
C ALA A 18 -26.21 22.59 -57.57
N ALA A 19 -26.50 22.18 -58.81
CA ALA A 19 -27.88 22.15 -59.35
C ALA A 19 -28.49 20.74 -59.47
N LEU A 20 -27.77 19.71 -59.00
CA LEU A 20 -28.10 18.31 -59.28
C LEU A 20 -29.29 17.68 -58.52
N PRO A 21 -29.92 18.27 -57.48
CA PRO A 21 -31.17 17.71 -56.96
C PRO A 21 -32.44 18.31 -57.59
N VAL A 22 -32.36 19.48 -58.25
CA VAL A 22 -33.56 20.25 -58.65
C VAL A 22 -33.92 20.09 -60.13
N MET A 23 -32.97 19.69 -60.98
CA MET A 23 -33.25 19.48 -62.41
C MET A 23 -33.88 18.11 -62.73
N ALA A 24 -33.81 17.13 -61.81
CA ALA A 24 -34.34 15.79 -62.04
C ALA A 24 -35.88 15.71 -61.97
N ALA A 25 -36.50 16.50 -61.10
CA ALA A 25 -37.96 16.49 -60.93
C ALA A 25 -38.69 17.23 -62.07
N ASN A 26 -38.10 18.31 -62.59
CA ASN A 26 -38.70 19.08 -63.70
C ASN A 26 -38.43 18.46 -65.07
N SER A 27 -37.31 17.74 -65.26
CA SER A 27 -37.04 17.05 -66.51
C SER A 27 -38.03 15.91 -66.78
N GLU A 28 -38.48 15.19 -65.75
CA GLU A 28 -39.46 14.12 -65.94
C GLU A 28 -40.82 14.69 -66.33
N LYS A 29 -41.22 15.80 -65.71
CA LYS A 29 -42.49 16.48 -66.03
C LYS A 29 -42.46 17.08 -67.43
N ASP A 30 -41.42 17.82 -67.79
CA ASP A 30 -41.26 18.38 -69.15
C ASP A 30 -41.14 17.27 -70.20
N TYR A 31 -40.43 16.17 -69.92
CA TYR A 31 -40.37 15.03 -70.83
C TYR A 31 -41.75 14.39 -71.04
N ARG A 32 -42.50 14.11 -69.96
CA ARG A 32 -43.84 13.51 -70.05
C ARG A 32 -44.85 14.44 -70.75
N ASP A 33 -44.78 15.74 -70.46
CA ASP A 33 -45.67 16.74 -71.05
C ASP A 33 -45.35 16.94 -72.56
N ASN A 34 -44.08 16.84 -72.98
CA ASN A 34 -43.68 16.92 -74.40
C ASN A 34 -43.85 15.60 -75.18
N VAL A 35 -43.83 14.44 -74.52
CA VAL A 35 -44.05 13.14 -75.17
C VAL A 35 -45.44 13.08 -75.82
N GLN A 36 -46.47 13.64 -75.18
CA GLN A 36 -47.81 13.64 -75.74
C GLN A 36 -47.92 14.60 -76.93
N TRP A 37 -47.33 15.80 -76.82
CA TRP A 37 -47.21 16.74 -77.95
C TRP A 37 -46.47 16.12 -79.14
N ALA A 38 -45.37 15.40 -78.92
CA ALA A 38 -44.63 14.73 -80.00
C ALA A 38 -45.45 13.61 -80.66
N LYS A 39 -46.17 12.80 -79.88
CA LYS A 39 -47.08 11.76 -80.40
C LYS A 39 -48.22 12.35 -81.22
N ASP A 40 -48.80 13.46 -80.76
CA ASP A 40 -49.93 14.11 -81.43
C ASP A 40 -49.48 14.89 -82.67
N SER A 41 -48.28 15.48 -82.65
CA SER A 41 -47.66 16.16 -83.80
C SER A 41 -47.34 15.20 -84.96
N ILE A 42 -46.96 13.96 -84.67
CA ILE A 42 -46.77 12.91 -85.69
C ILE A 42 -48.11 12.55 -86.34
N LYS A 43 -49.17 12.34 -85.54
CA LYS A 43 -50.53 12.05 -86.07
C LYS A 43 -51.11 13.20 -86.90
N GLN A 44 -50.90 14.45 -86.49
CA GLN A 44 -51.36 15.61 -87.26
C GLN A 44 -50.62 15.79 -88.58
N ASN A 45 -49.33 15.47 -88.65
CA ASN A 45 -48.55 15.62 -89.89
C ASN A 45 -48.69 14.44 -90.85
N GLN A 46 -48.93 13.22 -90.36
CA GLN A 46 -49.20 12.03 -91.20
C GLN A 46 -50.53 12.10 -91.96
N ASN A 47 -51.50 12.91 -91.51
CA ASN A 47 -52.81 13.07 -92.14
C ASN A 47 -52.90 14.23 -93.15
N LYS A 48 -51.80 14.94 -93.45
CA LYS A 48 -51.75 15.99 -94.48
C LYS A 48 -51.50 15.40 -95.87
N ALA A 49 -52.23 15.87 -96.88
CA ALA A 49 -52.04 15.47 -98.28
C ALA A 49 -50.61 15.81 -98.74
N GLY A 50 -49.84 14.77 -99.09
CA GLY A 50 -48.40 14.86 -99.41
C GLY A 50 -47.50 13.98 -98.53
N TYR A 51 -47.98 13.54 -97.36
CA TYR A 51 -47.24 12.63 -96.46
C TYR A 51 -47.81 11.19 -96.43
N THR A 52 -48.88 10.92 -97.16
CA THR A 52 -49.55 9.61 -97.27
C THR A 52 -48.79 8.58 -98.13
N GLY A 53 -47.48 8.73 -98.27
CA GLY A 53 -46.60 7.84 -99.05
C GLY A 53 -45.19 7.69 -98.48
N PHE A 54 -44.93 8.19 -97.26
CA PHE A 54 -43.65 7.99 -96.59
C PHE A 54 -43.63 6.64 -95.87
N ASP A 55 -42.91 5.68 -96.44
CA ASP A 55 -42.57 4.43 -95.79
C ASP A 55 -41.15 4.55 -95.22
N VAL A 56 -40.99 4.43 -93.90
CA VAL A 56 -39.68 4.51 -93.25
C VAL A 56 -38.74 3.40 -93.76
N ASN A 57 -39.29 2.27 -94.24
CA ASN A 57 -38.53 1.17 -94.82
C ASN A 57 -37.86 1.54 -96.16
N SER A 58 -38.31 2.62 -96.81
CA SER A 58 -37.67 3.14 -98.03
C SER A 58 -36.32 3.80 -97.76
N LEU A 59 -36.04 4.19 -96.51
CA LEU A 59 -34.73 4.71 -96.08
C LEU A 59 -33.73 3.59 -95.76
N CYS A 60 -34.19 2.35 -95.69
CA CYS A 60 -33.36 1.20 -95.38
C CYS A 60 -32.76 0.58 -96.64
N LYS A 61 -31.44 0.35 -96.58
CA LYS A 61 -30.66 -0.23 -97.68
C LYS A 61 -30.95 -1.73 -97.89
N ASP A 62 -31.35 -2.44 -96.84
CA ASP A 62 -31.59 -3.88 -96.83
C ASP A 62 -32.68 -4.28 -95.82
N ALA A 63 -33.07 -5.55 -95.85
CA ALA A 63 -34.09 -6.12 -94.97
C ALA A 63 -33.68 -6.12 -93.48
N THR A 64 -32.38 -6.12 -93.16
CA THR A 64 -31.88 -6.06 -91.78
C THR A 64 -32.15 -4.68 -91.19
N CYS A 65 -31.85 -3.61 -91.91
CA CYS A 65 -32.21 -2.25 -91.51
C CYS A 65 -33.72 -2.10 -91.31
N GLN A 66 -34.54 -2.65 -92.20
CA GLN A 66 -36.01 -2.57 -92.06
C GLN A 66 -36.47 -3.26 -90.77
N GLN A 67 -35.87 -4.39 -90.43
CA GLN A 67 -36.15 -5.12 -89.20
C GLN A 67 -35.67 -4.37 -87.94
N GLU A 68 -34.51 -3.72 -88.00
CA GLU A 68 -33.96 -2.89 -86.91
C GLU A 68 -34.78 -1.61 -86.70
N VAL A 69 -35.30 -0.98 -87.76
CA VAL A 69 -36.16 0.20 -87.62
C VAL A 69 -37.54 -0.19 -87.08
N ALA A 70 -38.07 -1.35 -87.48
CA ALA A 70 -39.32 -1.88 -86.94
C ALA A 70 -39.17 -2.33 -85.47
N ASN A 71 -37.98 -2.77 -85.06
CA ASN A 71 -37.68 -3.19 -83.69
C ASN A 71 -36.23 -2.83 -83.28
N PRO A 72 -35.98 -1.58 -82.87
CA PRO A 72 -34.63 -1.12 -82.51
C PRO A 72 -34.14 -1.85 -81.26
N SER A 73 -32.82 -2.04 -81.13
CA SER A 73 -32.23 -2.78 -80.01
C SER A 73 -32.57 -2.17 -78.65
N GLU A 74 -32.79 -0.86 -78.62
CA GLU A 74 -33.17 -0.03 -77.49
C GLU A 74 -34.62 -0.28 -77.03
N SER A 75 -35.45 -0.91 -77.86
CA SER A 75 -36.82 -1.29 -77.50
C SER A 75 -36.86 -2.21 -76.27
N ARG A 76 -35.78 -2.95 -76.04
CA ARG A 76 -35.58 -3.80 -74.85
C ARG A 76 -35.64 -3.05 -73.53
N TYR A 77 -35.49 -1.72 -73.54
CA TYR A 77 -35.52 -0.88 -72.35
C TYR A 77 -36.89 -0.28 -72.05
N TYR A 78 -37.80 -0.19 -73.02
CA TYR A 78 -39.04 0.60 -72.89
C TYR A 78 -39.94 0.19 -71.71
N ASN A 79 -39.98 -1.10 -71.38
CA ASN A 79 -40.76 -1.63 -70.25
C ASN A 79 -39.91 -2.49 -69.28
N ASN A 80 -38.58 -2.39 -69.36
CA ASN A 80 -37.68 -3.18 -68.52
C ASN A 80 -36.50 -2.33 -68.02
N PRO A 81 -36.72 -1.54 -66.95
CA PRO A 81 -35.68 -0.71 -66.34
C PRO A 81 -34.43 -1.52 -65.96
N SER A 82 -34.60 -2.76 -65.48
CA SER A 82 -33.50 -3.65 -65.09
C SER A 82 -32.58 -4.02 -66.25
N ALA A 83 -33.08 -4.07 -67.49
CA ALA A 83 -32.25 -4.27 -68.66
C ALA A 83 -31.33 -3.06 -68.91
N MET A 84 -31.80 -1.84 -68.63
CA MET A 84 -31.00 -0.62 -68.75
C MET A 84 -29.91 -0.58 -67.68
N ASP A 85 -30.25 -0.93 -66.44
CA ASP A 85 -29.27 -1.05 -65.35
C ASP A 85 -28.21 -2.12 -65.63
N SER A 86 -28.61 -3.25 -66.22
CA SER A 86 -27.67 -4.31 -66.59
C SER A 86 -26.72 -3.86 -67.71
N ALA A 87 -27.23 -3.14 -68.71
CA ALA A 87 -26.39 -2.57 -69.77
C ALA A 87 -25.44 -1.48 -69.25
N LYS A 88 -25.90 -0.66 -68.28
CA LYS A 88 -25.05 0.29 -67.56
C LYS A 88 -23.91 -0.42 -66.83
N MET A 89 -24.21 -1.47 -66.06
CA MET A 89 -23.19 -2.24 -65.34
C MET A 89 -22.18 -2.87 -66.30
N GLN A 90 -22.65 -3.40 -67.43
CA GLN A 90 -21.79 -3.95 -68.47
C GLN A 90 -20.89 -2.86 -69.10
N GLY A 91 -21.45 -1.68 -69.37
CA GLY A 91 -20.68 -0.52 -69.87
C GLY A 91 -19.62 -0.06 -68.88
N MET A 92 -19.98 0.11 -67.60
CA MET A 92 -19.03 0.44 -66.53
C MET A 92 -17.92 -0.62 -66.36
N SER A 93 -18.25 -1.91 -66.58
CA SER A 93 -17.30 -3.01 -66.51
C SER A 93 -16.38 -3.10 -67.73
N THR A 94 -16.69 -2.43 -68.84
CA THR A 94 -15.90 -2.51 -70.10
C THR A 94 -15.18 -1.21 -70.45
N ASP A 95 -15.55 -0.10 -69.82
CA ASP A 95 -14.88 1.20 -69.96
C ASP A 95 -13.68 1.31 -69.00
N GLY A 96 -12.49 1.50 -69.55
CA GLY A 96 -11.25 1.55 -68.76
C GLY A 96 -11.17 2.75 -67.79
N GLN A 97 -11.83 3.87 -68.07
CA GLN A 97 -11.88 5.02 -67.16
C GLN A 97 -12.85 4.74 -66.01
N ALA A 98 -14.01 4.15 -66.30
CA ALA A 98 -14.96 3.71 -65.28
C ALA A 98 -14.35 2.66 -64.36
N GLN A 99 -13.57 1.72 -64.90
CA GLN A 99 -12.80 0.75 -64.11
C GLN A 99 -11.74 1.44 -63.25
N ALA A 100 -11.01 2.44 -63.76
CA ALA A 100 -9.98 3.17 -63.00
C ALA A 100 -10.58 3.94 -61.81
N VAL A 101 -11.70 4.63 -62.03
CA VAL A 101 -12.43 5.32 -60.96
C VAL A 101 -12.98 4.30 -59.95
N THR A 102 -13.62 3.23 -60.42
CA THR A 102 -14.20 2.20 -59.53
C THR A 102 -13.13 1.50 -58.71
N SER A 103 -11.99 1.13 -59.30
CA SER A 103 -10.87 0.52 -58.60
C SER A 103 -10.20 1.48 -57.60
N GLY A 104 -10.00 2.75 -57.97
CA GLY A 104 -9.43 3.76 -57.07
C GLY A 104 -10.28 4.02 -55.83
N PHE A 105 -11.61 4.14 -55.98
CA PHE A 105 -12.53 4.36 -54.85
C PHE A 105 -12.78 3.10 -54.03
N ASN A 106 -12.75 1.91 -54.65
CA ASN A 106 -12.98 0.63 -53.95
C ASN A 106 -11.77 0.12 -53.17
N ASN A 107 -10.58 0.69 -53.37
CA ASN A 107 -9.40 0.36 -52.57
C ASN A 107 -9.51 0.77 -51.10
N GLY A 108 -10.58 1.48 -50.71
CA GLY A 108 -10.76 1.98 -49.35
C GLY A 108 -9.74 3.06 -48.98
N ARG A 109 -9.81 3.56 -47.75
CA ARG A 109 -8.71 4.39 -47.22
C ARG A 109 -7.50 3.47 -46.99
N PRO A 110 -6.26 3.90 -47.28
CA PRO A 110 -5.07 3.15 -46.92
C PRO A 110 -5.11 2.78 -45.43
N THR A 111 -4.74 1.54 -45.11
CA THR A 111 -4.58 1.12 -43.71
C THR A 111 -3.41 1.88 -43.11
N ILE A 112 -3.67 2.65 -42.06
CA ILE A 112 -2.64 3.34 -41.29
C ILE A 112 -2.00 2.30 -40.37
N ASP A 113 -0.67 2.19 -40.42
CA ASP A 113 0.07 1.45 -39.40
C ASP A 113 0.08 2.27 -38.11
N GLU A 114 -0.59 1.76 -37.09
CA GLU A 114 -0.70 2.43 -35.80
C GLU A 114 0.65 2.59 -35.11
N ASN A 115 1.68 1.82 -35.48
CA ASN A 115 3.03 1.90 -34.92
C ASN A 115 3.98 2.81 -35.74
N ASP A 116 3.49 3.44 -36.81
CA ASP A 116 4.30 4.36 -37.61
C ASP A 116 4.70 5.59 -36.77
N PRO A 117 6.00 5.90 -36.62
CA PRO A 117 6.45 7.07 -35.86
C PRO A 117 5.88 8.40 -36.36
N ALA A 118 5.65 8.55 -37.67
CA ALA A 118 5.05 9.75 -38.25
C ALA A 118 3.57 9.86 -37.88
N TYR A 119 2.84 8.74 -37.82
CA TYR A 119 1.46 8.72 -37.36
C TYR A 119 1.36 9.09 -35.88
N HIS A 120 2.17 8.50 -35.00
CA HIS A 120 2.22 8.85 -33.59
C HIS A 120 2.56 10.32 -33.35
N THR A 121 3.52 10.85 -34.11
CA THR A 121 3.90 12.27 -34.05
C THR A 121 2.73 13.17 -34.45
N ALA A 122 2.03 12.85 -35.55
CA ALA A 122 0.87 13.60 -36.01
C ALA A 122 -0.28 13.59 -34.98
N VAL A 123 -0.55 12.44 -34.37
CA VAL A 123 -1.53 12.30 -33.28
C VAL A 123 -1.10 13.11 -32.05
N GLY A 124 0.20 13.14 -31.72
CA GLY A 124 0.76 13.97 -30.65
C GLY A 124 0.48 15.46 -30.86
N TYR A 125 0.74 15.98 -32.06
CA TYR A 125 0.40 17.36 -32.42
C TYR A 125 -1.10 17.63 -32.39
N GLN A 126 -1.92 16.68 -32.85
CA GLN A 126 -3.38 16.81 -32.80
C GLN A 126 -3.90 16.92 -31.36
N ASN A 127 -3.40 16.07 -30.47
CA ASN A 127 -3.82 16.02 -29.08
C ASN A 127 -3.40 17.27 -28.29
N ASP A 128 -2.29 17.91 -28.68
CA ASP A 128 -1.76 19.10 -28.03
C ASP A 128 -1.98 20.39 -28.83
N ALA A 129 -2.85 20.34 -29.84
CA ALA A 129 -3.06 21.43 -30.81
C ALA A 129 -3.46 22.76 -30.16
N TYR A 130 -4.24 22.71 -29.06
CA TYR A 130 -4.62 23.91 -28.33
C TYR A 130 -3.40 24.63 -27.75
N ASN A 131 -2.54 23.91 -27.05
CA ASN A 131 -1.35 24.46 -26.41
C ASN A 131 -0.38 25.03 -27.46
N ILE A 132 -0.12 24.26 -28.53
CA ILE A 132 0.75 24.67 -29.64
C ILE A 132 0.22 25.94 -30.34
N SER A 133 -1.09 26.00 -30.64
CA SER A 133 -1.69 27.16 -31.32
C SER A 133 -1.72 28.42 -30.45
N HIS A 134 -1.74 28.28 -29.12
CA HIS A 134 -1.78 29.41 -28.18
C HIS A 134 -0.40 29.76 -27.60
N GLY A 135 0.68 29.13 -28.08
CA GLY A 135 2.03 29.39 -27.60
C GLY A 135 2.29 28.87 -26.18
N ILE A 136 1.45 27.97 -25.68
CA ILE A 136 1.54 27.41 -24.33
C ILE A 136 2.41 26.16 -24.40
N SER A 137 3.53 26.14 -23.70
CA SER A 137 4.35 24.92 -23.58
C SER A 137 3.61 23.85 -22.75
N SER A 138 3.67 22.62 -23.21
CA SER A 138 3.16 21.42 -22.51
C SER A 138 4.32 20.50 -22.13
N LYS A 139 4.01 19.35 -21.52
CA LYS A 139 5.02 18.30 -21.25
C LYS A 139 5.54 17.61 -22.52
N TYR A 140 4.87 17.76 -23.66
CA TYR A 140 5.24 17.15 -24.93
C TYR A 140 5.83 18.14 -25.93
N HIS A 141 5.52 19.44 -25.78
CA HIS A 141 5.94 20.48 -26.72
C HIS A 141 6.41 21.72 -25.95
N ASP A 142 7.68 22.08 -26.08
CA ASP A 142 8.25 23.32 -25.52
C ASP A 142 8.27 24.39 -26.61
N CYS A 143 7.31 25.31 -26.51
CA CYS A 143 7.06 26.37 -27.45
C CYS A 143 8.08 27.51 -27.42
N GLU A 144 8.82 27.66 -26.31
CA GLU A 144 9.84 28.70 -26.18
C GLU A 144 11.14 28.28 -26.86
N LYS A 145 11.47 26.99 -26.80
CA LYS A 145 12.73 26.43 -27.29
C LYS A 145 12.58 25.65 -28.60
N GLY A 146 11.36 25.50 -29.10
CA GLY A 146 11.07 24.75 -30.33
C GLY A 146 11.30 23.25 -30.20
N LEU A 147 11.07 22.68 -29.02
CA LEU A 147 11.35 21.27 -28.74
C LEU A 147 10.08 20.42 -28.79
N VAL A 148 10.22 19.19 -29.28
CA VAL A 148 9.24 18.12 -29.15
C VAL A 148 9.83 17.03 -28.26
N CYS A 149 9.06 16.55 -27.30
CA CYS A 149 9.54 15.69 -26.25
C CYS A 149 8.78 14.38 -26.16
N GLU A 150 9.53 13.28 -26.13
CA GLU A 150 9.01 11.96 -25.79
C GLU A 150 9.04 11.81 -24.28
N VAL A 151 7.89 11.45 -23.69
CA VAL A 151 7.77 11.22 -22.25
C VAL A 151 7.62 9.74 -22.02
N ASP A 152 8.61 9.16 -21.33
CA ASP A 152 8.60 7.77 -20.90
C ASP A 152 8.30 7.70 -19.40
N SER A 153 7.17 7.10 -19.05
CA SER A 153 6.70 7.02 -17.67
C SER A 153 7.16 5.71 -17.04
N GLN A 154 8.12 5.79 -16.11
CA GLN A 154 8.73 4.63 -15.47
C GLN A 154 8.21 4.44 -14.03
N PRO A 155 7.68 3.26 -13.68
CA PRO A 155 7.25 2.98 -12.31
C PRO A 155 8.45 2.84 -11.38
N ARG A 156 8.41 3.51 -10.24
CA ARG A 156 9.43 3.45 -9.18
C ARG A 156 8.75 3.22 -7.83
N SER A 157 9.42 2.45 -6.97
CA SER A 157 8.96 2.21 -5.60
C SER A 157 9.82 2.97 -4.61
N CYS A 158 9.19 3.52 -3.57
CA CYS A 158 9.86 4.11 -2.43
C CYS A 158 9.11 3.79 -1.13
N THR A 159 9.68 4.17 0.01
CA THR A 159 9.12 3.98 1.35
C THR A 159 9.15 5.28 2.13
N LEU A 160 8.15 5.49 2.98
CA LEU A 160 8.10 6.62 3.91
C LEU A 160 7.76 6.15 5.33
N PRO A 161 8.32 6.79 6.38
CA PRO A 161 7.88 6.57 7.75
C PRO A 161 6.46 7.13 7.94
N THR A 162 5.60 6.39 8.64
CA THR A 162 4.28 6.92 9.02
C THR A 162 4.35 7.80 10.27
N ASN A 163 5.41 7.64 11.07
CA ASN A 163 5.61 8.26 12.39
C ASN A 163 4.47 8.01 13.39
N ASN A 164 3.62 7.01 13.14
CA ASN A 164 2.53 6.67 14.05
C ASN A 164 3.09 6.02 15.33
N PRO A 165 2.74 6.52 16.52
CA PRO A 165 3.11 5.86 17.76
C PRO A 165 2.34 4.54 17.90
N VAL A 166 3.05 3.48 18.30
CA VAL A 166 2.48 2.15 18.48
C VAL A 166 2.27 1.87 19.96
N GLN A 167 1.03 1.61 20.35
CA GLN A 167 0.68 1.24 21.72
C GLN A 167 0.67 -0.27 21.88
N CYS A 168 1.44 -0.77 22.84
CA CYS A 168 1.58 -2.19 23.14
C CYS A 168 1.31 -2.44 24.63
N TYR A 169 0.93 -3.66 24.98
CA TYR A 169 0.78 -4.09 26.36
C TYR A 169 1.80 -5.17 26.70
N LEU A 170 2.52 -4.99 27.80
CA LEU A 170 3.34 -6.02 28.42
C LEU A 170 2.52 -6.70 29.51
N THR A 171 2.31 -8.01 29.36
CA THR A 171 1.64 -8.85 30.36
C THR A 171 2.61 -9.88 30.92
N PRO A 172 2.78 -9.95 32.25
CA PRO A 172 3.69 -10.89 32.88
C PRO A 172 3.12 -12.31 32.81
N PHE A 173 4.01 -13.29 32.75
CA PHE A 173 3.71 -14.70 32.90
C PHE A 173 4.82 -15.39 33.69
N VAL A 174 4.50 -16.52 34.31
CA VAL A 174 5.51 -17.32 35.02
C VAL A 174 6.34 -18.07 33.99
N LYS A 175 7.61 -17.70 33.88
CA LYS A 175 8.56 -18.31 32.95
C LYS A 175 9.16 -19.59 33.54
N SER A 176 9.56 -19.54 34.80
CA SER A 176 10.08 -20.70 35.52
C SER A 176 9.84 -20.56 37.03
N THR A 177 9.85 -21.68 37.73
CA THR A 177 9.80 -21.74 39.19
C THR A 177 10.97 -22.57 39.66
N SER A 178 11.63 -22.11 40.72
CA SER A 178 12.76 -22.81 41.31
C SER A 178 12.69 -22.74 42.83
N THR A 179 13.16 -23.78 43.50
CA THR A 179 13.34 -23.76 44.95
C THR A 179 14.73 -23.23 45.25
N GLN A 180 14.81 -22.16 46.04
CA GLN A 180 16.07 -21.60 46.50
C GLN A 180 16.24 -21.83 47.98
N HIS A 181 17.47 -22.16 48.38
CA HIS A 181 17.85 -22.15 49.79
C HIS A 181 18.26 -20.74 50.18
N LYS A 182 17.67 -20.20 51.24
CA LYS A 182 18.08 -18.92 51.83
C LYS A 182 18.51 -19.12 53.27
N GLU A 183 19.47 -18.31 53.69
CA GLU A 183 19.98 -18.27 55.04
C GLU A 183 19.57 -16.95 55.68
N HIS A 184 18.84 -17.04 56.79
CA HIS A 184 18.41 -15.90 57.59
C HIS A 184 19.13 -15.95 58.93
N THR A 185 20.18 -15.14 59.09
CA THR A 185 21.02 -15.10 60.29
C THR A 185 20.57 -14.00 61.25
N PHE A 186 20.45 -14.37 62.53
CA PHE A 186 20.11 -13.48 63.62
C PHE A 186 21.17 -13.57 64.73
N ARG A 187 21.33 -12.48 65.48
CA ARG A 187 22.21 -12.39 66.65
C ARG A 187 21.37 -12.15 67.88
N LEU A 188 21.29 -13.14 68.76
CA LEU A 188 20.46 -13.08 69.96
C LEU A 188 21.29 -12.57 71.13
N THR A 189 20.73 -11.60 71.86
CA THR A 189 21.34 -11.01 73.05
C THR A 189 20.27 -10.83 74.12
N GLY A 190 20.58 -11.18 75.36
CA GLY A 190 19.65 -11.12 76.48
C GLY A 190 19.22 -12.51 76.96
N ILE A 191 18.09 -12.57 77.66
CA ILE A 191 17.57 -13.79 78.30
C ILE A 191 16.47 -14.37 77.42
N PRO A 192 16.51 -15.67 77.06
CA PRO A 192 15.41 -16.36 76.36
C PRO A 192 14.09 -16.34 77.16
N PRO A 193 12.92 -16.42 76.51
CA PRO A 193 12.73 -16.73 75.10
C PRO A 193 13.01 -15.55 74.18
N PHE A 194 13.59 -15.84 73.02
CA PHE A 194 13.73 -14.88 71.92
C PHE A 194 12.59 -15.05 70.93
N ILE A 195 12.19 -13.96 70.29
CA ILE A 195 11.17 -13.95 69.24
C ILE A 195 11.84 -13.58 67.93
N ILE A 196 11.65 -14.42 66.90
CA ILE A 196 12.20 -14.20 65.57
C ILE A 196 11.08 -14.20 64.54
N GLU A 197 11.05 -13.18 63.71
CA GLU A 197 10.18 -13.09 62.54
C GLU A 197 11.02 -13.33 61.28
N LEU A 198 10.63 -14.31 60.47
CA LEU A 198 11.29 -14.57 59.20
C LEU A 198 10.78 -13.59 58.12
N PRO A 199 11.64 -13.12 57.20
CA PRO A 199 11.23 -12.17 56.17
C PRO A 199 10.16 -12.71 55.21
N ASN A 200 10.14 -14.02 54.98
CA ASN A 200 9.18 -14.67 54.10
C ASN A 200 8.29 -15.63 54.93
N PRO A 201 7.01 -15.27 55.15
CA PRO A 201 6.10 -16.09 55.96
C PRO A 201 5.66 -17.38 55.27
N ASN A 202 5.93 -17.55 53.97
CA ASN A 202 5.59 -18.77 53.24
C ASN A 202 6.82 -19.70 53.06
N ALA A 203 7.95 -19.34 53.66
CA ALA A 203 9.18 -20.13 53.56
C ALA A 203 9.11 -21.37 54.45
N GLN A 204 9.63 -22.49 53.96
CA GLN A 204 9.75 -23.71 54.78
C GLN A 204 11.14 -23.76 55.40
N ILE A 205 11.22 -23.88 56.72
CA ILE A 205 12.48 -24.07 57.43
C ILE A 205 12.89 -25.53 57.28
N THR A 206 14.14 -25.76 56.85
CA THR A 206 14.70 -27.11 56.61
C THR A 206 15.81 -27.47 57.58
N ALA A 207 16.47 -26.46 58.15
CA ALA A 207 17.48 -26.63 59.18
C ALA A 207 17.70 -25.34 59.97
N ILE A 208 18.25 -25.49 61.17
CA ILE A 208 18.71 -24.39 62.01
C ILE A 208 20.19 -24.61 62.30
N ARG A 209 21.02 -23.64 61.90
CA ARG A 209 22.46 -23.68 62.10
C ARG A 209 22.87 -22.73 63.21
N LEU A 210 23.67 -23.24 64.13
CA LEU A 210 24.31 -22.48 65.18
C LEU A 210 25.80 -22.45 64.85
N GLN A 211 26.30 -21.34 64.30
CA GLN A 211 27.69 -21.24 63.87
C GLN A 211 28.28 -19.88 64.21
N GLY A 212 29.29 -19.88 65.08
CA GLY A 212 30.08 -18.71 65.42
C GLY A 212 30.36 -18.58 66.91
N GLU A 213 31.05 -17.49 67.26
CA GLU A 213 31.31 -17.09 68.63
C GLU A 213 30.09 -16.43 69.26
N PHE A 214 29.93 -16.65 70.57
CA PHE A 214 28.97 -15.99 71.45
C PHE A 214 29.55 -15.92 72.85
N SER A 215 28.91 -15.18 73.75
CA SER A 215 29.23 -15.24 75.17
C SER A 215 28.06 -15.75 75.98
N SER A 216 28.33 -16.53 77.01
CA SER A 216 27.32 -16.95 77.98
C SER A 216 27.83 -16.77 79.40
N LEU A 217 26.93 -16.74 80.36
CA LEU A 217 27.32 -16.97 81.74
C LEU A 217 28.02 -18.34 81.80
N GLY A 218 29.19 -18.38 82.46
CA GLY A 218 30.04 -19.55 82.67
C GLY A 218 30.56 -20.27 81.43
N THR A 219 31.36 -21.30 81.68
CA THR A 219 31.91 -22.18 80.64
C THR A 219 30.89 -23.23 80.23
N ALA A 220 30.06 -22.92 79.24
CA ALA A 220 29.08 -23.85 78.69
C ALA A 220 29.76 -25.08 78.05
N LEU A 221 29.24 -26.28 78.33
CA LEU A 221 29.66 -27.53 77.70
C LEU A 221 28.87 -27.81 76.42
N SER A 222 27.60 -27.44 76.42
CA SER A 222 26.70 -27.58 75.29
C SER A 222 25.56 -26.56 75.36
N VAL A 223 24.90 -26.35 74.23
CA VAL A 223 23.68 -25.54 74.11
C VAL A 223 22.52 -26.41 73.68
N LYS A 224 21.44 -26.36 74.42
CA LYS A 224 20.14 -26.94 74.07
C LYS A 224 19.30 -25.88 73.33
N LEU A 225 18.76 -26.26 72.18
CA LEU A 225 17.87 -25.43 71.38
C LEU A 225 16.45 -25.99 71.44
N SER A 226 15.49 -25.13 71.77
CA SER A 226 14.06 -25.41 71.65
C SER A 226 13.39 -24.34 70.77
N VAL A 227 12.53 -24.78 69.86
CA VAL A 227 11.76 -23.93 68.95
C VAL A 227 10.29 -24.15 69.21
N ASN A 228 9.52 -23.09 69.46
CA ASN A 228 8.10 -23.16 69.82
C ASN A 228 7.81 -24.17 70.93
N ASN A 229 8.65 -24.17 71.97
CA ASN A 229 8.62 -25.08 73.11
C ASN A 229 8.89 -26.56 72.80
N ALA A 230 9.21 -26.92 71.56
CA ALA A 230 9.67 -28.25 71.19
C ALA A 230 11.21 -28.28 71.17
N GLU A 231 11.80 -29.28 71.83
CA GLU A 231 13.24 -29.50 71.79
C GLU A 231 13.68 -29.90 70.38
N VAL A 232 14.64 -29.17 69.81
CA VAL A 232 15.24 -29.48 68.51
C VAL A 232 16.49 -30.33 68.68
N GLY A 233 17.33 -30.00 69.66
CA GLY A 233 18.53 -30.78 69.95
C GLY A 233 19.53 -30.06 70.84
N THR A 234 20.66 -30.71 71.06
CA THR A 234 21.78 -30.19 71.87
C THR A 234 23.06 -30.15 71.03
N ALA A 235 23.78 -29.03 71.11
CA ALA A 235 25.01 -28.74 70.37
C ALA A 235 26.20 -28.72 71.33
N PRO A 236 27.33 -29.39 71.04
CA PRO A 236 28.55 -29.18 71.83
C PRO A 236 29.05 -27.75 71.68
N VAL A 237 29.64 -27.22 72.75
CA VAL A 237 30.29 -25.91 72.77
C VAL A 237 31.78 -26.10 72.98
N THR A 238 32.58 -25.34 72.25
CA THR A 238 34.01 -25.20 72.50
C THR A 238 34.30 -23.85 73.16
N LYS A 239 35.41 -23.78 73.89
CA LYS A 239 35.86 -22.51 74.48
C LYS A 239 36.15 -21.50 73.38
N GLY A 240 35.53 -20.32 73.46
CA GLY A 240 35.77 -19.23 72.51
C GLY A 240 37.09 -18.51 72.78
N ALA A 241 37.44 -17.58 71.90
CA ALA A 241 38.67 -16.80 72.05
C ALA A 241 38.58 -15.81 73.22
N GLY A 242 39.41 -15.98 74.24
CA GLY A 242 39.54 -15.05 75.38
C GLY A 242 39.45 -15.71 76.75
N SER A 243 39.30 -14.85 77.77
CA SER A 243 39.09 -15.25 79.17
C SER A 243 37.71 -14.80 79.63
N CYS A 244 37.14 -15.50 80.61
CA CYS A 244 35.88 -15.07 81.21
C CYS A 244 36.05 -13.71 81.91
N THR A 245 35.03 -12.86 81.83
CA THR A 245 35.01 -11.60 82.57
C THR A 245 34.83 -11.85 84.07
N PRO A 246 35.15 -10.87 84.94
CA PRO A 246 34.90 -10.97 86.39
C PRO A 246 33.43 -11.24 86.74
N GLU A 247 32.50 -10.81 85.90
CA GLU A 247 31.05 -11.05 86.02
C GLU A 247 30.63 -12.47 85.60
N GLY A 248 31.61 -13.31 85.20
CA GLY A 248 31.38 -14.70 84.84
C GLY A 248 30.88 -14.90 83.42
N ILE A 249 31.00 -13.91 82.53
CA ILE A 249 30.65 -14.05 81.11
C ILE A 249 31.85 -14.65 80.38
N CYS A 250 31.70 -15.82 79.79
CA CYS A 250 32.76 -16.53 79.10
C CYS A 250 32.51 -16.57 77.58
N PRO A 251 33.54 -16.34 76.75
CA PRO A 251 33.43 -16.55 75.32
C PRO A 251 33.33 -18.04 75.00
N ALA A 252 32.45 -18.37 74.07
CA ALA A 252 32.07 -19.71 73.66
C ALA A 252 31.88 -19.77 72.14
N GLN A 253 32.10 -20.94 71.57
CA GLN A 253 31.92 -21.17 70.14
C GLN A 253 31.02 -22.38 69.93
N VAL A 254 30.08 -22.26 69.00
CA VAL A 254 29.22 -23.36 68.55
C VAL A 254 29.35 -23.50 67.05
N ASN A 255 29.34 -24.74 66.57
CA ASN A 255 29.30 -25.05 65.15
C ASN A 255 28.52 -26.34 64.94
N THR A 256 27.20 -26.21 64.79
CA THR A 256 26.31 -27.33 64.52
C THR A 256 25.19 -26.93 63.57
N SER A 257 24.54 -27.91 62.97
CA SER A 257 23.32 -27.74 62.19
C SER A 257 22.31 -28.82 62.61
N PHE A 258 21.10 -28.40 62.93
CA PHE A 258 20.00 -29.30 63.25
C PHE A 258 19.04 -29.38 62.06
N PRO A 259 18.69 -30.60 61.59
CA PRO A 259 17.57 -30.74 60.68
C PRO A 259 16.29 -30.31 61.43
N TYR A 260 15.49 -29.46 60.80
CA TYR A 260 14.25 -28.96 61.39
C TYR A 260 13.24 -28.78 60.28
N GLN A 261 12.01 -29.26 60.47
CA GLN A 261 10.93 -29.09 59.51
C GLN A 261 9.85 -28.27 60.18
N GLY A 262 9.65 -27.04 59.71
CA GLY A 262 8.63 -26.14 60.24
C GLY A 262 8.34 -25.00 59.29
N ASP A 263 7.13 -24.46 59.39
CA ASP A 263 6.66 -23.38 58.52
C ASP A 263 7.00 -22.00 59.11
N ALA A 264 7.51 -21.09 58.28
CA ALA A 264 7.68 -19.68 58.65
C ALA A 264 6.35 -18.98 58.96
N ALA A 265 5.21 -19.52 58.50
CA ALA A 265 3.87 -19.00 58.78
C ALA A 265 3.53 -19.03 60.28
N ASN A 266 4.26 -19.81 61.08
CA ASN A 266 4.14 -19.82 62.55
C ASN A 266 4.93 -18.69 63.23
N ALA A 267 5.46 -17.72 62.48
CA ALA A 267 6.07 -16.53 63.06
C ALA A 267 5.01 -15.72 63.87
N PRO A 268 5.36 -15.20 65.05
CA PRO A 268 6.69 -15.16 65.66
C PRO A 268 7.20 -16.52 66.18
N ILE A 269 8.44 -16.88 65.84
CA ILE A 269 9.09 -18.12 66.28
C ILE A 269 9.70 -17.91 67.65
N ASN A 270 9.31 -18.72 68.64
CA ASN A 270 9.85 -18.68 69.99
C ASN A 270 11.10 -19.55 70.11
N ILE A 271 12.24 -18.95 70.41
CA ILE A 271 13.54 -19.61 70.53
C ILE A 271 14.00 -19.59 71.97
N ASN A 272 14.23 -20.78 72.54
CA ASN A 272 14.87 -20.93 73.83
C ASN A 272 16.25 -21.57 73.66
N VAL A 273 17.25 -20.90 74.21
CA VAL A 273 18.66 -21.32 74.17
C VAL A 273 19.10 -21.58 75.60
N GLY A 274 19.35 -22.85 75.93
CA GLY A 274 19.78 -23.26 77.26
C GLY A 274 21.23 -23.70 77.27
N THR A 275 22.10 -23.07 78.05
CA THR A 275 23.47 -23.56 78.22
C THR A 275 23.52 -24.64 79.30
N ILE A 276 24.25 -25.73 79.04
CA ILE A 276 24.45 -26.83 79.99
C ILE A 276 25.86 -26.72 80.58
N TRP A 277 25.95 -26.80 81.91
CA TRP A 277 27.20 -26.67 82.67
C TRP A 277 27.44 -27.94 83.51
N GLY A 278 28.71 -28.27 83.75
CA GLY A 278 29.11 -29.31 84.72
C GLY A 278 28.60 -30.74 84.43
N SER A 279 28.82 -31.66 85.36
CA SER A 279 28.44 -33.08 85.24
C SER A 279 26.95 -33.37 85.49
N ALA A 280 26.21 -32.40 86.06
CA ALA A 280 24.79 -32.56 86.41
C ALA A 280 23.82 -32.38 85.21
N GLY A 281 24.29 -31.91 84.05
CA GLY A 281 23.60 -32.06 82.76
C GLY A 281 22.27 -31.30 82.59
N PHE A 282 21.85 -30.43 83.52
CA PHE A 282 20.59 -29.70 83.38
C PHE A 282 20.76 -28.41 82.56
N PRO A 283 19.95 -28.21 81.50
CA PRO A 283 19.95 -26.97 80.73
C PRO A 283 19.31 -25.83 81.52
N PHE A 284 20.03 -24.72 81.64
CA PHE A 284 19.46 -23.45 82.13
C PHE A 284 19.34 -22.48 80.96
N TYR A 285 18.15 -21.92 80.79
CA TYR A 285 17.88 -20.83 79.86
C TYR A 285 18.47 -19.54 80.42
N VAL A 286 19.75 -19.30 80.14
CA VAL A 286 20.53 -18.16 80.67
C VAL A 286 20.69 -17.07 79.63
N ALA A 287 21.14 -15.89 80.09
CA ALA A 287 21.51 -14.81 79.20
C ALA A 287 22.66 -15.24 78.27
N VAL A 288 22.50 -14.94 76.98
CA VAL A 288 23.55 -15.04 75.97
C VAL A 288 23.80 -13.68 75.36
N ASP A 289 25.01 -13.48 74.84
CA ASP A 289 25.40 -12.28 74.10
C ASP A 289 25.93 -12.67 72.72
N ASN A 290 25.46 -11.96 71.69
CA ASN A 290 25.83 -12.16 70.29
C ASN A 290 25.65 -13.61 69.75
N PHE A 291 24.68 -14.37 70.28
CA PHE A 291 24.47 -15.77 69.94
C PHE A 291 24.02 -15.94 68.47
N PRO A 292 24.79 -16.64 67.62
CA PRO A 292 24.44 -16.83 66.21
C PRO A 292 23.39 -17.92 66.04
N ILE A 293 22.29 -17.57 65.40
CA ILE A 293 21.31 -18.54 64.90
C ILE A 293 21.02 -18.23 63.43
N THR A 294 21.04 -19.25 62.57
CA THR A 294 20.73 -19.11 61.14
C THR A 294 19.63 -20.10 60.78
N PHE A 295 18.52 -19.59 60.25
CA PHE A 295 17.46 -20.41 59.68
C PHE A 295 17.76 -20.66 58.21
N ILE A 296 17.84 -21.93 57.82
CA ILE A 296 17.96 -22.34 56.43
C ILE A 296 16.56 -22.62 55.92
N THR A 297 16.06 -21.78 55.02
CA THR A 297 14.74 -21.91 54.43
C THR A 297 14.81 -22.38 52.99
N THR A 298 13.80 -23.11 52.54
CA THR A 298 13.48 -23.30 51.12
C THR A 298 12.34 -22.38 50.74
N GLU A 299 12.61 -21.54 49.75
CA GLU A 299 11.66 -20.55 49.22
C GLU A 299 11.42 -20.80 47.73
N THR A 300 10.17 -20.69 47.30
CA THR A 300 9.83 -20.72 45.87
C THR A 300 10.20 -19.38 45.25
N HIS A 301 11.18 -19.38 44.36
CA HIS A 301 11.53 -18.26 43.51
C HIS A 301 10.80 -18.39 42.17
N VAL A 302 10.16 -17.31 41.73
CA VAL A 302 9.40 -17.23 40.49
C VAL A 302 10.12 -16.31 39.53
N GLU A 303 10.55 -16.84 38.40
CA GLU A 303 11.07 -16.03 37.29
C GLU A 303 9.88 -15.56 36.44
N VAL A 304 9.73 -14.25 36.28
CA VAL A 304 8.66 -13.65 35.50
C VAL A 304 9.17 -13.27 34.12
N GLY A 305 8.50 -13.78 33.09
CA GLY A 305 8.64 -13.33 31.71
C GLY A 305 7.54 -12.33 31.35
N TYR A 306 7.70 -11.62 30.24
CA TYR A 306 6.72 -10.65 29.75
C TYR A 306 6.36 -10.95 28.30
N ASN A 307 5.07 -11.00 28.02
CA ASN A 307 4.54 -11.09 26.67
C ASN A 307 4.20 -9.68 26.18
N ASN A 308 4.75 -9.30 25.03
CA ASN A 308 4.42 -8.05 24.38
C ASN A 308 3.30 -8.28 23.36
N SER A 309 2.19 -7.54 23.47
CA SER A 309 1.07 -7.64 22.53
C SER A 309 1.44 -7.28 21.09
N CYS A 310 2.52 -6.52 20.89
CA CYS A 310 3.07 -6.21 19.57
C CYS A 310 4.04 -7.26 19.03
N GLY A 311 4.33 -8.31 19.81
CA GLY A 311 5.30 -9.34 19.47
C GLY A 311 6.75 -8.83 19.57
N ALA A 312 7.60 -9.30 18.66
CA ALA A 312 8.99 -8.85 18.60
C ALA A 312 9.05 -7.41 18.07
N VAL A 313 9.62 -6.51 18.88
CA VAL A 313 9.84 -5.11 18.51
C VAL A 313 11.02 -5.03 17.55
N LEU A 314 10.84 -4.27 16.46
CA LEU A 314 11.89 -4.06 15.46
C LEU A 314 13.02 -3.17 16.01
N PRO A 315 14.28 -3.35 15.58
CA PRO A 315 15.41 -2.53 16.02
C PRO A 315 15.23 -1.02 15.77
N GLU A 316 14.47 -0.66 14.75
CA GLU A 316 14.17 0.73 14.37
C GLU A 316 13.12 1.39 15.26
N CYS A 317 12.51 0.64 16.18
CA CYS A 317 11.47 1.10 17.09
C CYS A 317 12.01 1.22 18.52
N GLN A 318 11.83 2.40 19.12
CA GLN A 318 12.26 2.68 20.49
C GLN A 318 11.06 2.94 21.39
N GLN A 319 11.10 2.43 22.62
CA GLN A 319 10.10 2.75 23.63
C GLN A 319 10.28 4.20 24.06
N VAL A 320 9.24 5.01 23.92
CA VAL A 320 9.24 6.44 24.28
C VAL A 320 8.44 6.73 25.54
N GLN A 321 7.51 5.84 25.91
CA GLN A 321 6.69 5.97 27.10
C GLN A 321 6.36 4.60 27.68
N SER A 322 6.24 4.54 29.01
CA SER A 322 5.68 3.39 29.71
C SER A 322 4.78 3.84 30.86
N GLN A 323 3.67 3.14 31.05
CA GLN A 323 2.76 3.38 32.17
C GLN A 323 2.14 2.07 32.66
N CYS A 324 2.14 1.88 33.97
CA CYS A 324 1.39 0.80 34.57
C CYS A 324 -0.12 1.07 34.52
N VAL A 325 -0.88 0.14 33.94
CA VAL A 325 -2.35 0.23 33.81
C VAL A 325 -3.08 -0.73 34.76
N GLU A 326 -2.43 -1.83 35.17
CA GLU A 326 -2.89 -2.66 36.28
C GLU A 326 -1.81 -2.66 37.37
N GLY A 327 -2.08 -1.95 38.47
CA GLY A 327 -1.10 -1.70 39.53
C GLY A 327 -0.77 -2.91 40.41
N LYS A 328 -0.24 -2.60 41.59
CA LYS A 328 0.28 -3.60 42.52
C LYS A 328 -0.82 -4.53 43.03
N GLU A 329 -0.61 -5.83 42.85
CA GLU A 329 -1.51 -6.87 43.34
C GLU A 329 -0.75 -8.18 43.54
N THR A 330 -1.25 -9.04 44.41
CA THR A 330 -0.80 -10.44 44.53
C THR A 330 -1.81 -11.35 43.84
N ARG A 331 -1.38 -12.10 42.81
CA ARG A 331 -2.24 -13.06 42.09
C ARG A 331 -1.73 -14.48 42.26
N MET A 332 -2.66 -15.43 42.23
CA MET A 332 -2.36 -16.87 42.22
C MET A 332 -2.15 -17.34 40.78
N ILE A 333 -0.93 -17.69 40.42
CA ILE A 333 -0.61 -18.29 39.12
C ILE A 333 -0.16 -19.72 39.35
N ASN A 334 -0.93 -20.68 38.84
CA ASN A 334 -0.66 -22.12 39.01
C ASN A 334 -0.43 -22.54 40.47
N GLY A 335 -1.19 -21.96 41.41
CA GLY A 335 -1.09 -22.26 42.84
C GLY A 335 0.03 -21.52 43.59
N ILE A 336 0.78 -20.64 42.91
CA ILE A 336 1.85 -19.84 43.53
C ILE A 336 1.38 -18.39 43.65
N ALA A 337 1.50 -17.81 44.84
CA ALA A 337 1.25 -16.39 45.07
C ALA A 337 2.40 -15.57 44.49
N VAL A 338 2.10 -14.75 43.49
CA VAL A 338 3.06 -13.85 42.84
C VAL A 338 2.62 -12.43 43.13
N THR A 339 3.50 -11.62 43.71
CA THR A 339 3.26 -10.18 43.92
C THR A 339 4.07 -9.39 42.91
N LEU A 340 3.39 -8.58 42.11
CA LEU A 340 4.02 -7.65 41.17
C LEU A 340 3.51 -6.25 41.44
N ASP A 341 4.38 -5.25 41.23
CA ASP A 341 3.98 -3.85 41.31
C ASP A 341 3.17 -3.41 40.08
N CYS A 342 3.30 -4.13 38.95
CA CYS A 342 2.51 -3.92 37.75
C CYS A 342 2.16 -5.23 37.03
N TRP A 343 0.86 -5.49 36.87
CA TRP A 343 0.32 -6.66 36.17
C TRP A 343 0.06 -6.44 34.69
N LYS A 344 -0.02 -5.19 34.27
CA LYS A 344 -0.17 -4.83 32.87
C LYS A 344 0.41 -3.46 32.67
N GLU A 345 1.38 -3.39 31.78
CA GLU A 345 2.08 -2.16 31.45
C GLU A 345 1.74 -1.77 30.01
N GLN A 346 1.30 -0.54 29.80
CA GLN A 346 1.12 0.04 28.48
C GLN A 346 2.42 0.74 28.07
N THR A 347 2.99 0.31 26.95
CA THR A 347 4.22 0.85 26.38
C THR A 347 3.91 1.51 25.05
N THR A 348 4.53 2.66 24.79
CA THR A 348 4.45 3.35 23.51
C THR A 348 5.78 3.27 22.80
N TYR A 349 5.77 2.81 21.55
CA TYR A 349 6.94 2.77 20.69
C TYR A 349 6.84 3.80 19.57
N GLN A 350 7.97 4.43 19.28
CA GLN A 350 8.15 5.28 18.11
C GLN A 350 9.18 4.63 17.19
N CYS A 351 8.82 4.44 15.92
CA CYS A 351 9.71 3.85 14.92
C CYS A 351 10.27 4.91 13.98
N ALA A 352 11.55 4.80 13.65
CA ALA A 352 12.25 5.71 12.76
C ALA A 352 12.70 4.97 11.49
N PHE A 353 12.15 5.37 10.34
CA PHE A 353 12.56 4.85 9.03
C PHE A 353 12.98 6.00 8.11
N PRO A 354 13.96 5.78 7.22
CA PRO A 354 14.33 6.77 6.23
C PRO A 354 13.17 6.98 5.23
N ASN A 355 12.94 8.23 4.84
CA ASN A 355 12.06 8.57 3.73
C ASN A 355 12.84 8.45 2.42
N THR A 356 12.64 7.37 1.68
CA THR A 356 13.27 7.18 0.36
C THR A 356 12.47 7.81 -0.77
N CYS A 357 11.24 8.27 -0.49
CA CYS A 357 10.40 8.95 -1.47
C CYS A 357 10.86 10.37 -1.78
N ASP A 358 11.68 10.99 -0.93
CA ASP A 358 12.21 12.35 -1.16
C ASP A 358 13.06 12.43 -2.44
N ALA A 359 13.75 11.33 -2.81
CA ALA A 359 14.55 11.26 -4.03
C ALA A 359 13.71 11.21 -5.33
N ILE A 360 12.40 10.97 -5.21
CA ILE A 360 11.43 10.89 -6.32
C ILE A 360 10.15 11.66 -5.97
N ALA A 361 10.32 12.78 -5.26
CA ALA A 361 9.22 13.59 -4.73
C ALA A 361 8.33 14.17 -5.83
N ASP A 362 8.93 14.45 -6.99
CA ASP A 362 8.35 14.99 -8.22
C ASP A 362 7.49 13.99 -9.01
N CYS A 363 7.64 12.69 -8.75
CA CYS A 363 6.87 11.65 -9.43
C CYS A 363 5.43 11.55 -8.89
N SER A 364 4.49 11.21 -9.78
CA SER A 364 3.07 11.06 -9.43
C SER A 364 2.83 9.79 -8.59
N ILE A 365 2.04 9.90 -7.51
CA ILE A 365 1.70 8.74 -6.66
C ILE A 365 0.63 7.91 -7.36
N GLN A 366 0.89 6.61 -7.55
CA GLN A 366 -0.06 5.65 -8.12
C GLN A 366 -0.79 4.88 -7.02
N SER A 367 -0.05 4.41 -6.01
CA SER A 367 -0.64 3.71 -4.87
C SER A 367 0.21 3.86 -3.62
N THR A 368 -0.45 3.75 -2.47
CA THR A 368 0.19 3.67 -1.15
C THR A 368 -0.36 2.43 -0.44
N SER A 369 0.53 1.64 0.13
CA SER A 369 0.19 0.43 0.89
C SER A 369 1.08 0.30 2.10
N CYS A 370 0.59 -0.32 3.17
CA CYS A 370 1.44 -0.59 4.31
C CYS A 370 2.53 -1.62 3.97
N ASP A 371 3.80 -1.27 4.21
CA ASP A 371 4.95 -2.17 3.99
C ASP A 371 5.31 -2.92 5.26
N THR A 372 5.25 -2.25 6.41
CA THR A 372 5.65 -2.83 7.69
C THR A 372 4.69 -2.40 8.79
N GLN A 373 4.29 -3.37 9.60
CA GLN A 373 3.39 -3.18 10.73
C GLN A 373 4.05 -3.65 12.03
N LEU A 374 3.67 -2.99 13.12
CA LEU A 374 3.97 -3.41 14.49
C LEU A 374 2.69 -3.30 15.32
N GLY A 375 2.28 -4.39 15.98
CA GLY A 375 1.04 -4.40 16.76
C GLY A 375 -0.22 -4.04 15.96
N GLY A 376 -0.24 -4.32 14.65
CA GLY A 376 -1.34 -3.95 13.74
C GLY A 376 -1.33 -2.48 13.29
N VAL A 377 -0.39 -1.65 13.76
CA VAL A 377 -0.22 -0.27 13.32
C VAL A 377 0.77 -0.23 12.17
N CYS A 378 0.43 0.46 11.08
CA CYS A 378 1.37 0.69 9.99
C CYS A 378 2.44 1.71 10.40
N ILE A 379 3.70 1.29 10.38
CA ILE A 379 4.87 2.09 10.80
C ILE A 379 5.75 2.53 9.62
N LYS A 380 5.55 1.92 8.45
CA LYS A 380 6.24 2.28 7.20
C LYS A 380 5.33 1.97 6.01
N ASP A 381 5.11 2.96 5.17
CA ASP A 381 4.37 2.81 3.94
C ASP A 381 5.31 2.54 2.77
N LYS A 382 4.81 1.81 1.78
CA LYS A 382 5.39 1.65 0.45
C LYS A 382 4.52 2.40 -0.54
N GLN A 383 5.16 3.24 -1.36
CA GLN A 383 4.51 3.94 -2.46
C GLN A 383 5.01 3.42 -3.79
N GLN A 384 4.07 3.17 -4.70
CA GLN A 384 4.36 3.09 -6.14
C GLN A 384 4.15 4.47 -6.73
N ARG A 385 5.17 4.98 -7.42
CA ARG A 385 5.14 6.27 -8.11
C ARG A 385 5.45 6.08 -9.59
N LEU A 386 4.91 6.95 -10.42
CA LEU A 386 5.17 6.98 -11.85
C LEU A 386 6.00 8.23 -12.15
N CYS A 387 7.23 8.02 -12.61
CA CYS A 387 8.21 9.06 -12.88
C CYS A 387 8.34 9.27 -14.38
N ASP A 388 8.03 10.47 -14.84
CA ASP A 388 8.15 10.85 -16.24
C ASP A 388 9.61 11.21 -16.55
N LYS A 389 10.20 10.53 -17.52
CA LYS A 389 11.50 10.87 -18.09
C LYS A 389 11.28 11.48 -19.47
N GLN A 390 11.64 12.75 -19.60
CA GLN A 390 11.45 13.50 -20.83
C GLN A 390 12.73 13.50 -21.67
N GLN A 391 12.61 13.13 -22.93
CA GLN A 391 13.66 13.24 -23.94
C GLN A 391 13.19 14.19 -25.03
N CYS A 392 13.76 15.40 -25.05
CA CYS A 392 13.42 16.43 -26.00
C CYS A 392 14.37 16.44 -27.19
N ARG A 393 13.82 16.69 -28.38
CA ARG A 393 14.58 16.97 -29.59
C ARG A 393 14.17 18.35 -30.10
N ASP A 394 15.16 19.11 -30.54
CA ASP A 394 14.90 20.36 -31.26
C ASP A 394 14.40 20.02 -32.65
N THR A 395 13.19 20.48 -32.95
CA THR A 395 12.54 20.31 -34.25
C THR A 395 12.29 21.65 -34.93
N GLY A 396 12.72 22.76 -34.32
CA GLY A 396 12.33 24.10 -34.75
C GLY A 396 10.81 24.32 -34.65
N LEU A 397 10.15 23.72 -33.66
CA LEU A 397 8.71 23.89 -33.46
C LEU A 397 8.38 25.37 -33.22
N ILE A 398 7.47 25.93 -34.03
CA ILE A 398 6.97 27.28 -33.84
C ILE A 398 5.55 27.17 -33.27
N CYS A 399 5.36 27.69 -32.06
CA CYS A 399 4.06 27.80 -31.44
C CYS A 399 3.62 29.26 -31.37
N GLY A 400 2.32 29.51 -31.43
CA GLY A 400 1.71 30.77 -30.96
C GLY A 400 2.30 32.08 -31.49
N ALA A 401 2.81 32.14 -32.72
CA ALA A 401 3.18 33.38 -33.37
C ALA A 401 2.46 33.49 -34.73
N ASP A 402 1.69 34.59 -34.90
CA ASP A 402 1.04 35.05 -36.13
C ASP A 402 0.65 33.93 -37.11
N SER A 403 -0.17 32.99 -36.63
CA SER A 403 -0.66 31.89 -37.45
C SER A 403 -1.64 32.43 -38.50
N PHE A 404 -1.05 32.87 -39.61
CA PHE A 404 -1.56 32.97 -40.98
C PHE A 404 -2.90 33.70 -41.18
N ALA A 405 -2.82 34.84 -41.87
CA ALA A 405 -3.97 35.38 -42.61
C ALA A 405 -4.30 34.41 -43.78
N LEU A 406 -5.25 33.49 -43.59
CA LEU A 406 -5.74 32.61 -44.66
C LEU A 406 -6.56 33.37 -45.75
N SER A 407 -6.65 34.69 -45.66
CA SER A 407 -7.32 35.53 -46.67
C SER A 407 -6.81 36.99 -46.74
N GLY A 408 -5.67 37.32 -46.12
CA GLY A 408 -5.04 38.64 -46.27
C GLY A 408 -5.44 39.74 -45.26
N ASP A 409 -6.24 39.44 -44.23
CA ASP A 409 -6.51 40.40 -43.15
C ASP A 409 -5.83 39.94 -41.84
N TYR A 410 -4.94 40.77 -41.32
CA TYR A 410 -4.33 40.59 -40.01
C TYR A 410 -5.33 40.96 -38.92
N TYR A 411 -5.41 40.14 -37.86
CA TYR A 411 -6.05 40.56 -36.62
C TYR A 411 -5.09 41.48 -35.85
N ASP A 412 -5.39 42.77 -35.81
CA ASP A 412 -4.69 43.74 -34.95
C ASP A 412 -5.52 43.98 -33.66
N PRO A 413 -5.05 43.51 -32.49
CA PRO A 413 -5.73 43.75 -31.22
C PRO A 413 -5.72 45.23 -30.79
N ALA A 414 -4.95 46.11 -31.45
CA ALA A 414 -4.89 47.55 -31.17
C ALA A 414 -5.85 48.39 -32.03
N ALA A 415 -6.65 47.79 -32.92
CA ALA A 415 -7.60 48.52 -33.76
C ALA A 415 -8.80 49.02 -32.93
N THR A 416 -8.62 50.15 -32.24
CA THR A 416 -9.73 50.93 -31.68
C THR A 416 -10.63 51.42 -32.81
N ARG A 417 -11.88 50.95 -32.80
CA ARG A 417 -12.96 51.49 -33.64
C ARG A 417 -13.02 53.01 -33.49
N SER A 418 -12.62 53.72 -34.53
CA SER A 418 -12.99 55.13 -34.68
C SER A 418 -14.44 55.17 -35.19
N THR A 419 -15.25 55.96 -34.49
CA THR A 419 -16.68 56.21 -34.68
C THR A 419 -17.11 56.54 -36.09
#